data_AF-A0A5B0PRT5-F1
#
_entry.id   AF-A0A5B0PRT5-F1
#
_cell.length_a   1.000
_cell.length_b   1.000
_cell.length_c   1.000
_cell.angle_alpha   90.00
_cell.angle_beta   90.00
_cell.angle_gamma   90.00
#
_symmetry.space_group_name_H-M   'P 1'
#
loop_
_entity.id
_entity.type
_entity.pdbx_description
1 polymer ?
#
loop_
_entity_poly.entity_id
_entity_poly.type
_entity_poly.pdbx_seq_one_letter_code
_entity_poly.pdbx_strand_id
1 'polypeptide(L)'
;MIFRMSIKYMLVLAPAYAPILLASYGSDTDFVRLSTSEIQRTSYHWLNDTSLICKRDDSPSPEVVLPSSEDLVYKFDQVTPTGKLEPFRNGFYKSTCFHNPTDDGPKELCIFVNPSINQGQGMVIVTPTELFERKLNNGIDLSDDPPNPGTVQVVDMPEKGGKGALATRDLKTGDYIAMSRPVALLPGSTPLWETPLGRSIRRKAIDHLPLLTRAEVATYHGVGDTEDEYISSLVDMNVFGSEFSEDESLEFGALVLEPARLNHACRPNVVYYLDEGTQMLYMRALEPVAKGEELTINYREYELPRQERRDILEEAYGFNCTCSHCQMSEELGKLSDNRVARISELLSIGFFDLSVDEAEEMVNLCETV
;
A
#
# COMPACT_ATOMS: atom_id res chain seq x y z
N MET A 1 -4.44 4.43 -18.82
CA MET A 1 -4.95 5.78 -18.46
C MET A 1 -4.17 6.45 -17.32
N ILE A 2 -3.51 5.71 -16.42
CA ILE A 2 -2.36 6.21 -15.63
C ILE A 2 -1.23 6.66 -16.56
N PHE A 3 -0.95 5.86 -17.59
CA PHE A 3 -0.11 6.24 -18.73
C PHE A 3 -0.60 7.49 -19.51
N ARG A 4 -1.90 7.85 -19.47
CA ARG A 4 -2.42 9.07 -20.11
C ARG A 4 -2.06 10.33 -19.31
N MET A 5 -1.80 10.23 -18.01
CA MET A 5 -1.32 11.35 -17.18
C MET A 5 0.20 11.47 -17.22
N SER A 6 0.95 10.35 -17.11
CA SER A 6 2.41 10.38 -17.11
C SER A 6 3.00 10.80 -18.46
N ILE A 7 2.39 10.39 -19.59
CA ILE A 7 2.85 10.80 -20.93
C ILE A 7 2.49 12.27 -21.24
N LYS A 8 1.32 12.77 -20.82
CA LYS A 8 0.98 14.20 -20.99
C LYS A 8 1.82 15.12 -20.09
N TYR A 9 2.23 14.67 -18.90
CA TYR A 9 3.16 15.44 -18.05
C TYR A 9 4.61 15.43 -18.59
N MET A 10 5.06 14.31 -19.19
CA MET A 10 6.40 14.22 -19.79
C MET A 10 6.52 14.94 -21.15
N LEU A 11 5.51 14.84 -22.02
CA LEU A 11 5.51 15.50 -23.35
C LEU A 11 5.36 17.02 -23.29
N VAL A 12 4.74 17.57 -22.24
CA VAL A 12 4.57 19.03 -22.08
C VAL A 12 5.80 19.69 -21.43
N LEU A 13 6.68 18.94 -20.79
CA LEU A 13 7.91 19.47 -20.17
C LEU A 13 9.17 19.31 -21.05
N ALA A 14 9.10 18.53 -22.13
CA ALA A 14 10.22 18.30 -23.04
C ALA A 14 10.77 19.55 -23.78
N PRO A 15 10.02 20.66 -24.01
CA PRO A 15 10.61 21.89 -24.54
C PRO A 15 10.91 22.95 -23.47
N ALA A 16 10.74 22.67 -22.17
CA ALA A 16 10.95 23.66 -21.10
C ALA A 16 12.22 23.45 -20.25
N TYR A 17 12.96 22.35 -20.44
CA TYR A 17 14.16 22.01 -19.63
C TYR A 17 15.48 21.92 -20.41
N ALA A 18 15.51 22.36 -21.68
CA ALA A 18 16.75 22.61 -22.41
C ALA A 18 17.00 24.14 -22.42
N PRO A 19 17.38 24.76 -21.29
CA PRO A 19 18.81 24.77 -20.90
C PRO A 19 19.06 25.07 -19.41
N ILE A 20 19.06 24.09 -18.49
CA ILE A 20 19.64 24.28 -17.12
C ILE A 20 20.42 23.03 -16.67
N LEU A 21 21.25 22.49 -17.55
CA LEU A 21 22.33 21.53 -17.20
C LEU A 21 23.67 21.93 -17.84
N LEU A 22 23.91 23.24 -17.96
CA LEU A 22 25.23 23.79 -18.29
C LEU A 22 25.50 25.06 -17.46
N ALA A 23 25.68 24.88 -16.15
CA ALA A 23 26.53 25.75 -15.32
C ALA A 23 26.78 25.05 -13.98
N SER A 24 27.86 24.28 -13.91
CA SER A 24 28.52 23.96 -12.66
C SER A 24 29.18 25.24 -12.08
N TYR A 25 29.45 25.21 -10.78
CA TYR A 25 30.26 26.15 -9.97
C TYR A 25 29.61 27.44 -9.44
N GLY A 26 29.40 27.44 -8.11
CA GLY A 26 30.15 28.35 -7.23
C GLY A 26 29.42 29.54 -6.59
N SER A 27 29.63 29.63 -5.27
CA SER A 27 29.64 30.80 -4.38
C SER A 27 28.33 31.46 -3.94
N ASP A 28 28.20 31.52 -2.62
CA ASP A 28 27.50 32.48 -1.76
C ASP A 28 27.01 33.77 -2.45
N THR A 29 25.78 34.18 -2.15
CA THR A 29 25.49 35.48 -1.53
C THR A 29 24.01 35.59 -1.16
N ASP A 30 23.75 35.78 0.14
CA ASP A 30 22.52 36.35 0.70
C ASP A 30 22.18 37.71 0.07
N PHE A 31 20.87 38.05 0.03
CA PHE A 31 20.18 39.36 0.09
C PHE A 31 18.87 39.26 -0.74
N VAL A 32 17.64 39.43 -0.26
CA VAL A 32 17.08 40.41 0.70
C VAL A 32 15.81 39.85 1.37
N ARG A 33 15.79 39.93 2.71
CA ARG A 33 14.61 39.92 3.58
C ARG A 33 13.65 41.06 3.24
N LEU A 34 12.34 40.81 3.33
CA LEU A 34 11.42 41.75 3.99
C LEU A 34 10.26 40.98 4.65
N SER A 35 10.30 40.94 5.98
CA SER A 35 9.18 40.60 6.85
C SER A 35 8.34 41.84 7.15
N THR A 36 7.04 41.67 7.39
CA THR A 36 6.27 42.09 8.60
C THR A 36 4.78 41.92 8.28
N SER A 37 4.07 40.98 8.94
CA SER A 37 3.20 41.17 10.14
C SER A 37 1.96 42.01 9.79
N GLU A 38 0.70 41.71 10.14
CA GLU A 38 0.01 40.98 11.20
C GLU A 38 -1.32 40.46 10.59
N ILE A 39 -2.02 39.47 11.14
CA ILE A 39 -3.26 39.73 11.90
C ILE A 39 -3.67 38.45 12.65
N GLN A 40 -3.73 38.61 13.97
CA GLN A 40 -4.58 37.97 14.98
C GLN A 40 -4.60 36.45 15.14
N ARG A 41 -3.76 36.03 16.10
CA ARG A 41 -4.11 35.08 17.15
C ARG A 41 -5.45 35.47 17.82
N THR A 42 -6.40 34.55 17.83
CA THR A 42 -7.38 34.45 18.93
C THR A 42 -7.03 33.22 19.74
N SER A 43 -6.48 33.48 20.93
CA SER A 43 -6.29 32.54 22.01
C SER A 43 -7.63 32.02 22.52
N TYR A 44 -7.85 30.71 22.47
CA TYR A 44 -8.72 30.06 23.45
C TYR A 44 -7.82 29.35 24.46
N HIS A 45 -7.66 29.99 25.60
CA HIS A 45 -7.23 29.35 26.84
C HIS A 45 -8.26 28.28 27.18
N TRP A 46 -7.91 27.01 27.03
CA TRP A 46 -8.52 25.96 27.85
C TRP A 46 -7.58 25.73 29.03
N LEU A 47 -8.00 26.28 30.16
CA LEU A 47 -7.47 25.99 31.48
C LEU A 47 -7.51 24.48 31.71
N ASN A 48 -6.45 23.97 32.35
CA ASN A 48 -6.48 22.71 33.07
C ASN A 48 -7.70 22.69 33.99
N ASP A 49 -8.74 21.97 33.62
CA ASP A 49 -9.81 21.57 34.51
C ASP A 49 -9.96 20.06 34.45
N THR A 50 -9.53 19.42 35.53
CA THR A 50 -9.59 17.96 35.73
C THR A 50 -10.92 17.52 36.35
N SER A 51 -12.00 18.30 36.20
CA SER A 51 -13.29 18.04 36.87
C SER A 51 -14.47 17.55 36.01
N LEU A 52 -14.27 17.21 34.73
CA LEU A 52 -15.31 16.51 33.93
C LEU A 52 -14.99 15.03 33.73
N ILE A 53 -14.84 14.35 34.87
CA ILE A 53 -14.84 12.89 34.97
C ILE A 53 -16.30 12.41 35.03
N CYS A 54 -16.67 11.62 34.03
CA CYS A 54 -17.76 10.63 34.01
C CYS A 54 -19.22 11.12 34.19
N LYS A 55 -19.94 11.23 33.07
CA LYS A 55 -21.25 10.58 32.99
C LYS A 55 -21.13 9.41 32.02
N ARG A 56 -21.30 8.18 32.52
CA ARG A 56 -21.49 6.99 31.69
C ARG A 56 -22.72 7.25 30.82
N ASP A 57 -22.52 7.17 29.51
CA ASP A 57 -23.61 6.89 28.60
C ASP A 57 -23.93 5.40 28.80
N ASP A 58 -25.02 5.09 29.49
CA ASP A 58 -25.48 3.71 29.76
C ASP A 58 -26.20 3.09 28.54
N SER A 59 -26.01 3.67 27.35
CA SER A 59 -26.38 3.04 26.10
C SER A 59 -25.42 1.86 25.85
N PRO A 60 -25.89 0.60 25.71
CA PRO A 60 -25.00 -0.49 25.37
C PRO A 60 -24.38 -0.19 24.00
N SER A 61 -23.07 0.08 23.99
CA SER A 61 -22.26 -0.05 22.79
C SER A 61 -22.60 -1.41 22.19
N PRO A 62 -22.89 -1.53 20.88
CA PRO A 62 -23.14 -2.85 20.29
C PRO A 62 -21.95 -3.74 20.66
N GLU A 63 -22.19 -4.82 21.40
CA GLU A 63 -21.17 -5.80 21.70
C GLU A 63 -20.64 -6.30 20.35
N VAL A 64 -19.38 -6.00 20.06
CA VAL A 64 -18.70 -6.53 18.88
C VAL A 64 -18.51 -8.02 19.14
N VAL A 65 -19.46 -8.83 18.70
CA VAL A 65 -19.35 -10.29 18.75
C VAL A 65 -18.32 -10.70 17.71
N LEU A 66 -17.12 -11.00 18.16
CA LEU A 66 -16.07 -11.54 17.31
C LEU A 66 -16.42 -12.98 16.89
N PRO A 67 -16.21 -13.34 15.61
CA PRO A 67 -16.36 -14.73 15.18
C PRO A 67 -15.32 -15.62 15.88
N SER A 68 -15.62 -16.91 16.04
CA SER A 68 -14.66 -17.89 16.56
C SER A 68 -13.51 -18.09 15.56
N SER A 69 -12.28 -18.23 16.05
CA SER A 69 -11.12 -18.60 15.21
C SER A 69 -10.95 -20.11 15.06
N GLU A 70 -11.82 -20.94 15.68
CA GLU A 70 -11.68 -22.41 15.71
C GLU A 70 -11.60 -23.07 14.33
N ASP A 71 -12.24 -22.49 13.31
CA ASP A 71 -12.21 -22.99 11.93
C ASP A 71 -11.17 -22.30 11.03
N LEU A 72 -10.49 -21.26 11.52
CA LEU A 72 -9.46 -20.52 10.76
C LEU A 72 -8.07 -21.16 10.95
N VAL A 73 -7.20 -21.05 9.96
CA VAL A 73 -5.80 -21.52 10.13
C VAL A 73 -5.10 -20.67 11.21
N TYR A 74 -5.25 -19.34 11.14
CA TYR A 74 -4.72 -18.41 12.12
C TYR A 74 -5.68 -18.20 13.30
N LYS A 75 -5.27 -18.64 14.50
CA LYS A 75 -6.05 -18.52 15.74
C LYS A 75 -5.89 -17.14 16.37
N PHE A 76 -6.45 -16.13 15.72
CA PHE A 76 -6.27 -14.72 16.10
C PHE A 76 -6.68 -14.37 17.54
N ASP A 77 -7.48 -15.17 18.24
CA ASP A 77 -7.89 -14.96 19.62
C ASP A 77 -7.06 -15.76 20.66
N GLN A 78 -6.27 -16.74 20.21
CA GLN A 78 -5.42 -17.59 21.07
C GLN A 78 -3.96 -17.12 21.14
N VAL A 79 -3.68 -15.94 20.62
CA VAL A 79 -2.36 -15.35 20.63
C VAL A 79 -2.05 -14.76 22.01
N THR A 80 -0.90 -15.14 22.55
CA THR A 80 -0.29 -14.44 23.68
C THR A 80 0.88 -13.60 23.14
N PRO A 81 0.78 -12.27 23.13
CA PRO A 81 1.88 -11.42 22.67
C PRO A 81 3.16 -11.76 23.43
N THR A 82 4.21 -12.18 22.73
CA THR A 82 5.46 -12.56 23.37
C THR A 82 6.30 -11.33 23.70
N GLY A 83 6.84 -11.29 24.92
CA GLY A 83 7.94 -10.39 25.28
C GLY A 83 7.56 -9.17 26.10
N LYS A 84 8.54 -8.69 26.87
CA LYS A 84 8.49 -7.39 27.53
C LYS A 84 8.66 -6.32 26.44
N LEU A 85 7.63 -5.51 26.22
CA LEU A 85 7.71 -4.36 25.31
C LEU A 85 8.59 -3.27 25.93
N GLU A 86 9.64 -2.88 25.22
CA GLU A 86 10.53 -1.78 25.62
C GLU A 86 10.04 -0.48 24.98
N PRO A 87 9.81 0.61 25.73
CA PRO A 87 9.42 1.87 25.15
C PRO A 87 10.40 2.33 24.07
N PHE A 88 9.86 2.77 22.93
CA PHE A 88 10.59 3.35 21.82
C PHE A 88 10.01 4.73 21.47
N ARG A 89 10.50 5.36 20.41
CA ARG A 89 10.10 6.71 19.97
C ARG A 89 8.70 6.72 19.34
N ASN A 90 8.06 7.90 19.35
CA ASN A 90 6.80 8.19 18.67
C ASN A 90 5.65 7.19 19.00
N GLY A 91 5.59 6.72 20.25
CA GLY A 91 4.56 5.80 20.73
C GLY A 91 4.77 4.34 20.32
N PHE A 92 5.85 4.02 19.59
CA PHE A 92 6.23 2.64 19.32
C PHE A 92 6.89 2.01 20.55
N TYR A 93 6.86 0.69 20.60
CA TYR A 93 7.59 -0.16 21.52
C TYR A 93 8.43 -1.15 20.70
N LYS A 94 9.63 -1.45 21.18
CA LYS A 94 10.48 -2.51 20.65
C LYS A 94 10.10 -3.82 21.33
N SER A 95 9.78 -4.84 20.54
CA SER A 95 9.44 -6.20 20.99
C SER A 95 10.64 -7.13 20.78
N THR A 96 10.40 -8.32 20.25
CA THR A 96 11.42 -9.35 20.01
C THR A 96 12.30 -8.97 18.82
N CYS A 97 13.59 -9.28 18.96
CA CYS A 97 14.59 -9.13 17.92
C CYS A 97 15.20 -10.47 17.54
N PHE A 98 15.62 -10.55 16.28
CA PHE A 98 16.10 -11.75 15.62
C PHE A 98 17.44 -11.43 14.95
N HIS A 99 18.40 -12.32 15.09
CA HIS A 99 19.64 -12.23 14.34
C HIS A 99 19.42 -12.87 12.97
N ASN A 100 19.78 -12.17 11.89
CA ASN A 100 19.68 -12.73 10.55
C ASN A 100 20.79 -13.78 10.35
N PRO A 101 20.48 -15.08 10.16
CA PRO A 101 21.49 -16.12 10.01
C PRO A 101 22.21 -16.09 8.65
N THR A 102 21.74 -15.29 7.69
CA THR A 102 22.25 -15.27 6.30
C THR A 102 23.11 -14.04 5.96
N ASP A 103 23.32 -13.10 6.88
CA ASP A 103 24.14 -11.90 6.68
C ASP A 103 25.35 -11.96 7.63
N ASP A 104 26.56 -11.70 7.11
CA ASP A 104 27.80 -11.63 7.90
C ASP A 104 27.87 -10.35 8.76
N GLY A 105 26.88 -9.46 8.64
CA GLY A 105 26.74 -8.23 9.42
C GLY A 105 25.86 -8.35 10.68
N PRO A 106 26.05 -7.47 11.69
CA PRO A 106 25.32 -7.51 12.97
C PRO A 106 23.87 -6.98 12.88
N LYS A 107 23.21 -7.07 11.73
CA LYS A 107 21.90 -6.43 11.51
C LYS A 107 20.80 -7.22 12.20
N GLU A 108 20.55 -6.85 13.46
CA GLU A 108 19.42 -7.29 14.26
C GLU A 108 18.11 -6.80 13.61
N LEU A 109 17.19 -7.72 13.33
CA LEU A 109 15.85 -7.42 12.83
C LEU A 109 14.86 -7.45 13.99
N CYS A 110 14.11 -6.37 14.21
CA CYS A 110 13.22 -6.25 15.36
C CYS A 110 11.77 -5.97 14.94
N ILE A 111 10.84 -6.40 15.79
CA ILE A 111 9.42 -6.03 15.68
C ILE A 111 9.18 -4.76 16.52
N PHE A 112 8.74 -3.70 15.86
CA PHE A 112 8.25 -2.48 16.49
C PHE A 112 6.73 -2.46 16.47
N VAL A 113 6.11 -2.03 17.56
CA VAL A 113 4.66 -2.10 17.75
C VAL A 113 4.14 -0.77 18.26
N ASN A 114 3.10 -0.23 17.64
CA ASN A 114 2.30 0.86 18.18
C ASN A 114 0.83 0.41 18.21
N PRO A 115 0.26 0.05 19.38
CA PRO A 115 -1.07 -0.53 19.44
C PRO A 115 -2.22 0.49 19.31
N SER A 116 -1.93 1.79 19.48
CA SER A 116 -2.95 2.85 19.57
C SER A 116 -3.15 3.66 18.29
N ILE A 117 -2.21 3.57 17.36
CA ILE A 117 -2.23 4.33 16.11
C ILE A 117 -3.33 3.83 15.15
N ASN A 118 -3.62 4.62 14.12
CA ASN A 118 -4.57 4.25 13.07
C ASN A 118 -5.96 3.98 13.66
N GLN A 119 -6.47 4.92 14.46
CA GLN A 119 -7.75 4.81 15.18
C GLN A 119 -7.88 3.53 16.02
N GLY A 120 -6.77 3.07 16.63
CA GLY A 120 -6.72 1.86 17.44
C GLY A 120 -6.62 0.55 16.65
N GLN A 121 -6.43 0.60 15.33
CA GLN A 121 -6.08 -0.58 14.52
C GLN A 121 -4.64 -1.04 14.77
N GLY A 122 -3.80 -0.17 15.31
CA GLY A 122 -2.41 -0.44 15.60
C GLY A 122 -1.54 -0.50 14.34
N MET A 123 -0.24 -0.62 14.56
CA MET A 123 0.76 -0.77 13.51
C MET A 123 1.93 -1.60 14.02
N VAL A 124 2.45 -2.47 13.16
CA VAL A 124 3.71 -3.19 13.38
C VAL A 124 4.69 -2.92 12.26
N ILE A 125 5.98 -2.83 12.60
CA ILE A 125 7.06 -2.60 11.64
C ILE A 125 8.16 -3.60 11.95
N VAL A 126 8.55 -4.40 10.96
CA VAL A 126 9.68 -5.34 11.10
C VAL A 126 10.87 -4.77 10.35
N THR A 127 11.92 -4.37 11.06
CA THR A 127 13.04 -3.67 10.43
C THR A 127 14.26 -3.64 11.35
N PRO A 128 15.49 -3.44 10.82
CA PRO A 128 16.63 -3.15 11.65
C PRO A 128 16.43 -1.87 12.48
N THR A 129 16.87 -1.89 13.74
CA THR A 129 16.69 -0.75 14.66
C THR A 129 17.28 0.54 14.07
N GLU A 130 18.50 0.45 13.52
CA GLU A 130 19.21 1.60 12.93
C GLU A 130 18.45 2.21 11.73
N LEU A 131 17.81 1.37 10.91
CA LEU A 131 17.02 1.84 9.77
C LEU A 131 15.78 2.60 10.26
N PHE A 132 15.08 2.10 11.27
CA PHE A 132 13.91 2.81 11.80
C PHE A 132 14.28 4.13 12.46
N GLU A 133 15.37 4.15 13.25
CA GLU A 133 15.88 5.39 13.84
C GLU A 133 16.24 6.42 12.78
N ARG A 134 16.90 6.00 11.69
CA ARG A 134 17.22 6.89 10.57
C ARG A 134 15.96 7.45 9.91
N LYS A 135 14.95 6.63 9.65
CA LYS A 135 13.67 7.09 9.07
C LYS A 135 12.96 8.10 9.98
N LEU A 136 12.94 7.85 11.30
CA LEU A 136 12.42 8.81 12.29
C LEU A 136 13.22 10.12 12.33
N ASN A 137 14.55 10.06 12.17
CA ASN A 137 15.39 11.26 12.12
C ASN A 137 15.21 12.05 10.83
N ASN A 138 14.92 11.37 9.72
CA ASN A 138 14.62 11.98 8.43
C ASN A 138 13.17 12.49 8.33
N GLY A 139 12.38 12.38 9.41
CA GLY A 139 11.06 13.01 9.51
C GLY A 139 9.91 12.19 8.98
N ILE A 140 10.01 10.86 8.92
CA ILE A 140 8.86 10.00 8.62
C ILE A 140 7.71 10.28 9.60
N ASP A 141 6.52 10.54 9.09
CA ASP A 141 5.34 10.86 9.90
C ASP A 141 4.32 9.73 9.87
N LEU A 142 4.37 8.92 10.92
CA LEU A 142 3.45 7.80 11.09
C LEU A 142 2.18 8.17 11.88
N SER A 143 2.04 9.41 12.35
CA SER A 143 1.10 9.76 13.42
C SER A 143 -0.32 10.12 12.97
N ASP A 144 -0.51 10.52 11.72
CA ASP A 144 -1.82 10.96 11.22
C ASP A 144 -2.82 9.81 11.04
N ASP A 145 -4.03 9.96 11.55
CA ASP A 145 -5.15 9.06 11.22
C ASP A 145 -5.79 9.52 9.89
N PRO A 146 -5.87 8.64 8.86
CA PRO A 146 -6.45 9.05 7.59
C PRO A 146 -7.96 9.27 7.71
N PRO A 147 -8.53 10.26 7.00
CA PRO A 147 -9.97 10.37 6.87
C PRO A 147 -10.51 9.19 6.06
N ASN A 148 -11.60 8.58 6.50
CA ASN A 148 -12.32 7.58 5.71
C ASN A 148 -13.31 8.27 4.77
N PRO A 149 -13.15 8.17 3.43
CA PRO A 149 -14.09 8.80 2.49
C PRO A 149 -15.49 8.14 2.47
N GLY A 150 -15.64 6.94 3.04
CA GLY A 150 -16.89 6.17 3.03
C GLY A 150 -17.30 5.70 1.64
N THR A 151 -16.33 5.53 0.74
CA THR A 151 -16.55 5.21 -0.70
C THR A 151 -16.54 3.73 -1.01
N VAL A 152 -16.02 2.90 -0.10
CA VAL A 152 -15.88 1.46 -0.27
C VAL A 152 -16.93 0.71 0.56
N GLN A 153 -17.56 -0.28 -0.06
CA GLN A 153 -18.35 -1.29 0.62
C GLN A 153 -17.76 -2.66 0.33
N VAL A 154 -17.24 -3.32 1.35
CA VAL A 154 -16.76 -4.70 1.23
C VAL A 154 -17.95 -5.65 1.19
N VAL A 155 -17.97 -6.55 0.22
CA VAL A 155 -19.03 -7.55 0.00
C VAL A 155 -18.44 -8.93 -0.26
N ASP A 156 -19.22 -9.99 -0.04
CA ASP A 156 -18.83 -11.34 -0.47
C ASP A 156 -18.95 -11.46 -1.99
N MET A 157 -17.93 -12.03 -2.63
CA MET A 157 -17.83 -12.32 -4.06
C MET A 157 -17.32 -13.76 -4.25
N PRO A 158 -18.13 -14.78 -3.89
CA PRO A 158 -17.72 -16.18 -3.95
C PRO A 158 -17.34 -16.65 -5.36
N GLU A 159 -17.89 -16.02 -6.41
CA GLU A 159 -17.49 -16.24 -7.80
C GLU A 159 -16.05 -15.80 -8.11
N LYS A 160 -15.45 -15.00 -7.23
CA LYS A 160 -14.04 -14.60 -7.24
C LYS A 160 -13.23 -15.23 -6.10
N GLY A 161 -13.80 -16.21 -5.40
CA GLY A 161 -13.11 -16.96 -4.35
C GLY A 161 -12.99 -16.23 -3.00
N GLY A 162 -13.70 -15.13 -2.78
CA GLY A 162 -13.56 -14.39 -1.52
C GLY A 162 -14.48 -13.18 -1.41
N LYS A 163 -13.89 -12.04 -1.05
CA LYS A 163 -14.58 -10.76 -0.92
C LYS A 163 -14.17 -9.82 -2.06
N GLY A 164 -14.90 -8.73 -2.21
CA GLY A 164 -14.56 -7.63 -3.11
C GLY A 164 -15.06 -6.30 -2.56
N ALA A 165 -14.85 -5.24 -3.33
CA ALA A 165 -15.21 -3.88 -2.96
C ALA A 165 -16.14 -3.26 -4.00
N LEU A 166 -17.24 -2.66 -3.56
CA LEU A 166 -18.16 -1.89 -4.39
C LEU A 166 -18.11 -0.39 -4.04
N ALA A 167 -18.38 0.46 -5.02
CA ALA A 167 -18.56 1.89 -4.81
C ALA A 167 -19.88 2.18 -4.05
N THR A 168 -19.84 2.94 -2.96
CA THR A 168 -21.04 3.29 -2.17
C THR A 168 -21.89 4.40 -2.81
N ARG A 169 -21.30 5.14 -3.75
CA ARG A 169 -21.87 6.29 -4.47
C ARG A 169 -21.25 6.41 -5.86
N ASP A 170 -21.82 7.28 -6.69
CA ASP A 170 -21.19 7.66 -7.95
C ASP A 170 -19.88 8.42 -7.67
N LEU A 171 -18.84 8.05 -8.40
CA LEU A 171 -17.49 8.59 -8.28
C LEU A 171 -17.09 9.24 -9.60
N LYS A 172 -16.35 10.34 -9.51
CA LYS A 172 -15.71 10.98 -10.66
C LYS A 172 -14.25 10.60 -10.72
N THR A 173 -13.65 10.72 -11.91
CA THR A 173 -12.19 10.63 -12.06
C THR A 173 -11.48 11.53 -11.05
N GLY A 174 -10.51 10.97 -10.33
CA GLY A 174 -9.70 11.64 -9.32
C GLY A 174 -10.28 11.63 -7.90
N ASP A 175 -11.55 11.23 -7.71
CA ASP A 175 -12.14 11.07 -6.38
C ASP A 175 -11.32 10.07 -5.55
N TYR A 176 -11.16 10.35 -4.25
CA TYR A 176 -10.54 9.41 -3.32
C TYR A 176 -11.43 8.19 -3.10
N ILE A 177 -10.82 7.02 -3.22
CA ILE A 177 -11.42 5.72 -2.91
C ILE A 177 -11.04 5.28 -1.49
N ALA A 178 -9.78 5.46 -1.12
CA ALA A 178 -9.29 5.12 0.20
C ALA A 178 -8.05 5.96 0.54
N MET A 179 -7.89 6.24 1.83
CA MET A 179 -6.66 6.71 2.45
C MET A 179 -6.44 5.78 3.63
N SER A 180 -5.41 4.94 3.57
CA SER A 180 -5.20 3.91 4.60
C SER A 180 -3.78 3.92 5.08
N ARG A 181 -3.62 3.98 6.41
CA ARG A 181 -2.36 3.70 7.05
C ARG A 181 -2.14 2.17 7.09
N PRO A 182 -0.91 1.69 6.87
CA PRO A 182 -0.61 0.27 7.01
C PRO A 182 -0.74 -0.18 8.46
N VAL A 183 -1.30 -1.37 8.66
CA VAL A 183 -1.24 -2.06 9.95
C VAL A 183 0.06 -2.84 10.07
N ALA A 184 0.72 -3.20 8.96
CA ALA A 184 2.04 -3.79 9.00
C ALA A 184 2.95 -3.23 7.89
N LEU A 185 4.20 -2.92 8.23
CA LEU A 185 5.30 -2.74 7.28
C LEU A 185 6.29 -3.88 7.48
N LEU A 186 6.39 -4.75 6.49
CA LEU A 186 7.15 -6.00 6.56
C LEU A 186 8.17 -6.01 5.42
N PRO A 187 9.43 -6.42 5.64
CA PRO A 187 10.38 -6.53 4.55
C PRO A 187 9.93 -7.63 3.58
N GLY A 188 10.09 -7.36 2.28
CA GLY A 188 9.82 -8.25 1.16
C GLY A 188 11.04 -9.03 0.71
N SER A 189 10.82 -10.01 -0.19
CA SER A 189 11.77 -10.56 -1.17
C SER A 189 13.24 -10.75 -0.75
N THR A 190 13.49 -11.34 0.43
CA THR A 190 14.83 -11.82 0.82
C THR A 190 14.77 -13.31 1.15
N PRO A 191 15.87 -14.08 0.99
CA PRO A 191 15.89 -15.51 1.30
C PRO A 191 15.43 -15.86 2.72
N LEU A 192 15.58 -14.92 3.68
CA LEU A 192 15.11 -15.09 5.06
C LEU A 192 13.60 -15.38 5.11
N TRP A 193 12.79 -14.70 4.29
CA TRP A 193 11.33 -14.77 4.37
C TRP A 193 10.76 -16.10 3.88
N GLU A 194 11.52 -16.85 3.10
CA GLU A 194 11.18 -18.22 2.68
C GLU A 194 11.53 -19.28 3.74
N THR A 195 12.29 -18.91 4.78
CA THR A 195 12.68 -19.82 5.86
C THR A 195 11.59 -19.93 6.94
N PRO A 196 11.57 -21.02 7.74
CA PRO A 196 10.70 -21.12 8.91
C PRO A 196 10.87 -19.95 9.90
N LEU A 197 12.09 -19.41 10.04
CA LEU A 197 12.35 -18.26 10.90
C LEU A 197 11.64 -17.00 10.37
N GLY A 198 11.79 -16.67 9.09
CA GLY A 198 11.14 -15.52 8.48
C GLY A 198 9.61 -15.59 8.56
N ARG A 199 9.04 -16.76 8.24
CA ARG A 199 7.60 -17.02 8.41
C ARG A 199 7.13 -16.80 9.85
N SER A 200 7.89 -17.31 10.82
CA SER A 200 7.59 -17.11 12.24
C SER A 200 7.67 -15.65 12.67
N ILE A 201 8.62 -14.88 12.14
CA ILE A 201 8.75 -13.44 12.40
C ILE A 201 7.51 -12.70 11.88
N ARG A 202 7.05 -13.00 10.66
CA ARG A 202 5.84 -12.39 10.09
C ARG A 202 4.59 -12.69 10.94
N ARG A 203 4.38 -13.95 11.33
CA ARG A 203 3.27 -14.32 12.24
C ARG A 203 3.36 -13.58 13.57
N LYS A 204 4.55 -13.55 14.20
CA LYS A 204 4.77 -12.81 15.46
C LYS A 204 4.54 -11.31 15.34
N ALA A 205 4.83 -10.72 14.18
CA ALA A 205 4.50 -9.31 13.95
C ALA A 205 2.99 -9.11 13.92
N ILE A 206 2.25 -9.92 13.17
CA ILE A 206 0.78 -9.83 13.13
C ILE A 206 0.15 -10.09 14.50
N ASP A 207 0.70 -11.01 15.30
CA ASP A 207 0.27 -11.29 16.68
C ASP A 207 0.27 -10.08 17.63
N HIS A 208 1.10 -9.07 17.34
CA HIS A 208 1.17 -7.85 18.14
C HIS A 208 0.07 -6.84 17.81
N LEU A 209 -0.70 -7.04 16.75
CA LEU A 209 -1.80 -6.15 16.39
C LEU A 209 -2.98 -6.28 17.39
N PRO A 210 -3.79 -5.22 17.56
CA PRO A 210 -5.05 -5.28 18.29
C PRO A 210 -5.95 -6.43 17.82
N LEU A 211 -6.75 -6.99 18.73
CA LEU A 211 -7.57 -8.18 18.47
C LEU A 211 -8.50 -8.03 17.26
N LEU A 212 -9.17 -6.87 17.12
CA LEU A 212 -10.06 -6.61 15.98
C LEU A 212 -9.29 -6.57 14.65
N THR A 213 -8.09 -6.00 14.64
CA THR A 213 -7.22 -5.96 13.46
C THR A 213 -6.77 -7.37 13.08
N ARG A 214 -6.39 -8.20 14.06
CA ARG A 214 -6.00 -9.60 13.80
C ARG A 214 -7.17 -10.43 13.28
N ALA A 215 -8.38 -10.20 13.81
CA ALA A 215 -9.59 -10.83 13.32
C ALA A 215 -9.88 -10.46 11.86
N GLU A 216 -9.74 -9.17 11.49
CA GLU A 216 -9.89 -8.73 10.10
C GLU A 216 -8.80 -9.37 9.21
N VAL A 217 -7.54 -9.31 9.63
CA VAL A 217 -6.41 -9.92 8.89
C VAL A 217 -6.64 -11.41 8.66
N ALA A 218 -7.14 -12.14 9.65
CA ALA A 218 -7.42 -13.58 9.55
C ALA A 218 -8.46 -13.95 8.48
N THR A 219 -9.13 -12.98 7.86
CA THR A 219 -10.11 -13.19 6.79
C THR A 219 -9.59 -12.81 5.39
N TYR A 220 -8.31 -12.46 5.27
CA TYR A 220 -7.67 -12.33 3.95
C TYR A 220 -7.31 -13.68 3.35
N HIS A 221 -7.09 -13.68 2.05
CA HIS A 221 -6.63 -14.86 1.35
C HIS A 221 -5.17 -15.16 1.73
N GLY A 222 -4.88 -16.42 2.01
CA GLY A 222 -3.56 -16.95 2.28
C GLY A 222 -3.61 -18.48 2.27
N VAL A 223 -2.49 -19.13 2.00
CA VAL A 223 -2.37 -20.58 1.88
C VAL A 223 -1.31 -21.10 2.84
N GLY A 224 -1.64 -22.15 3.59
CA GLY A 224 -0.71 -22.80 4.50
C GLY A 224 -1.41 -23.73 5.48
N ASP A 225 -0.74 -24.80 5.87
CA ASP A 225 -1.27 -25.76 6.85
C ASP A 225 -0.98 -25.33 8.30
N THR A 226 0.01 -24.46 8.47
CA THR A 226 0.40 -23.87 9.75
C THR A 226 0.12 -22.37 9.79
N GLU A 227 0.00 -21.78 10.98
CA GLU A 227 -0.17 -20.32 11.13
C GLU A 227 0.98 -19.52 10.51
N ASP A 228 2.22 -20.01 10.65
CA ASP A 228 3.42 -19.36 10.09
C ASP A 228 3.37 -19.34 8.55
N GLU A 229 3.00 -20.46 7.92
CA GLU A 229 2.84 -20.56 6.46
C GLU A 229 1.68 -19.69 5.95
N TYR A 230 0.52 -19.82 6.59
CA TYR A 230 -0.67 -19.06 6.21
C TYR A 230 -0.45 -17.56 6.32
N ILE A 231 0.08 -17.05 7.44
CA ILE A 231 0.34 -15.62 7.58
C ILE A 231 1.41 -15.14 6.60
N SER A 232 2.45 -15.93 6.33
CA SER A 232 3.45 -15.55 5.34
C SER A 232 2.85 -15.43 3.95
N SER A 233 2.09 -16.44 3.49
CA SER A 233 1.42 -16.42 2.20
C SER A 233 0.40 -15.28 2.10
N LEU A 234 -0.37 -15.04 3.17
CA LEU A 234 -1.30 -13.92 3.26
C LEU A 234 -0.59 -12.59 3.08
N VAL A 235 0.52 -12.38 3.76
CA VAL A 235 1.33 -11.16 3.60
C VAL A 235 1.76 -11.01 2.15
N ASP A 236 2.35 -12.04 1.54
CA ASP A 236 2.84 -11.97 0.15
C ASP A 236 1.73 -11.64 -0.86
N MET A 237 0.49 -12.08 -0.61
CA MET A 237 -0.65 -11.88 -1.52
C MET A 237 -1.43 -10.57 -1.30
N ASN A 238 -1.23 -9.86 -0.18
CA ASN A 238 -2.11 -8.73 0.20
C ASN A 238 -1.35 -7.44 0.53
N VAL A 239 -0.01 -7.41 0.42
CA VAL A 239 0.78 -6.20 0.63
C VAL A 239 0.86 -5.32 -0.61
N PHE A 240 0.99 -4.02 -0.38
CA PHE A 240 1.31 -3.03 -1.39
C PHE A 240 2.80 -2.69 -1.30
N GLY A 241 3.49 -2.56 -2.43
CA GLY A 241 4.90 -2.16 -2.45
C GLY A 241 5.10 -0.83 -1.71
N SER A 242 6.14 -0.78 -0.87
CA SER A 242 6.40 0.33 0.04
C SER A 242 7.87 0.74 -0.02
N GLU A 243 8.11 2.01 -0.29
CA GLU A 243 9.46 2.61 -0.29
C GLU A 243 9.87 3.02 1.13
N PHE A 244 9.85 2.06 2.05
CA PHE A 244 10.25 2.30 3.44
C PHE A 244 11.78 2.33 3.59
N SER A 245 12.52 1.65 2.71
CA SER A 245 13.98 1.61 2.68
C SER A 245 14.53 2.48 1.55
N GLU A 246 15.69 3.11 1.77
CA GLU A 246 16.50 3.74 0.70
C GLU A 246 17.45 2.73 0.04
N ASP A 247 17.58 1.55 0.63
CA ASP A 247 18.35 0.44 0.10
C ASP A 247 17.42 -0.42 -0.75
N GLU A 248 17.60 -0.39 -2.07
CA GLU A 248 16.83 -1.18 -3.05
C GLU A 248 16.89 -2.69 -2.77
N SER A 249 17.88 -3.17 -2.00
CA SER A 249 17.95 -4.57 -1.58
C SER A 249 16.98 -4.95 -0.45
N LEU A 250 16.31 -3.97 0.15
CA LEU A 250 15.34 -4.14 1.22
C LEU A 250 13.99 -3.56 0.80
N GLU A 251 13.28 -4.29 -0.05
CA GLU A 251 11.89 -3.98 -0.38
C GLU A 251 11.00 -4.13 0.85
N PHE A 252 9.92 -3.36 0.93
CA PHE A 252 8.90 -3.50 1.97
C PHE A 252 7.52 -3.68 1.37
N GLY A 253 6.71 -4.50 2.03
CA GLY A 253 5.29 -4.63 1.81
C GLY A 253 4.50 -3.92 2.91
N ALA A 254 3.52 -3.13 2.51
CA ALA A 254 2.55 -2.48 3.38
C ALA A 254 1.24 -3.26 3.38
N LEU A 255 0.90 -3.89 4.51
CA LEU A 255 -0.42 -4.50 4.71
C LEU A 255 -1.39 -3.42 5.18
N VAL A 256 -2.42 -3.17 4.39
CA VAL A 256 -3.52 -2.24 4.68
C VAL A 256 -4.83 -3.02 4.72
N LEU A 257 -5.85 -2.51 5.42
CA LEU A 257 -7.06 -3.30 5.62
C LEU A 257 -8.05 -3.19 4.44
N GLU A 258 -8.91 -2.19 4.42
CA GLU A 258 -9.94 -2.01 3.40
C GLU A 258 -9.40 -2.03 1.95
N PRO A 259 -8.24 -1.40 1.63
CA PRO A 259 -7.71 -1.42 0.27
C PRO A 259 -7.30 -2.81 -0.24
N ALA A 260 -6.90 -3.73 0.65
CA ALA A 260 -6.54 -5.11 0.28
C ALA A 260 -7.76 -5.96 -0.12
N ARG A 261 -8.98 -5.40 -0.07
CA ARG A 261 -10.22 -6.06 -0.53
C ARG A 261 -10.55 -5.79 -2.01
N LEU A 262 -9.85 -4.87 -2.67
CA LEU A 262 -10.13 -4.55 -4.07
C LEU A 262 -9.55 -5.63 -4.96
N ASN A 263 -10.42 -6.32 -5.72
CA ASN A 263 -10.01 -7.38 -6.63
C ASN A 263 -9.21 -6.86 -7.83
N HIS A 264 -8.53 -7.80 -8.49
CA HIS A 264 -7.81 -7.53 -9.72
C HIS A 264 -8.73 -7.23 -10.92
N ALA A 265 -8.35 -6.24 -11.73
CA ALA A 265 -8.71 -6.17 -13.14
C ALA A 265 -7.50 -5.76 -13.98
N CYS A 266 -7.34 -6.37 -15.17
CA CYS A 266 -6.23 -6.01 -16.08
C CYS A 266 -6.35 -4.56 -16.59
N ARG A 267 -7.55 -3.99 -16.53
CA ARG A 267 -7.85 -2.57 -16.74
C ARG A 267 -8.66 -2.08 -15.53
N PRO A 268 -7.97 -1.67 -14.46
CA PRO A 268 -8.64 -1.27 -13.24
C PRO A 268 -9.29 0.09 -13.39
N ASN A 269 -10.31 0.33 -12.57
CA ASN A 269 -10.93 1.65 -12.39
C ASN A 269 -10.37 2.41 -11.17
N VAL A 270 -9.44 1.82 -10.40
CA VAL A 270 -8.73 2.46 -9.29
C VAL A 270 -7.21 2.41 -9.51
N VAL A 271 -6.53 3.52 -9.19
CA VAL A 271 -5.07 3.61 -9.06
C VAL A 271 -4.70 3.84 -7.61
N TYR A 272 -3.52 3.37 -7.21
CA TYR A 272 -2.96 3.65 -5.91
C TYR A 272 -1.52 4.16 -5.98
N TYR A 273 -1.10 4.84 -4.92
CA TYR A 273 0.31 5.13 -4.62
C TYR A 273 0.49 5.16 -3.10
N LEU A 274 1.70 4.91 -2.65
CA LEU A 274 2.07 4.96 -1.24
C LEU A 274 3.01 6.15 -1.04
N ASP A 275 2.67 7.04 -0.11
CA ASP A 275 3.47 8.23 0.16
C ASP A 275 4.68 7.87 1.02
N GLU A 276 5.89 8.16 0.55
CA GLU A 276 7.14 7.80 1.24
C GLU A 276 7.26 8.44 2.64
N GLY A 277 6.83 9.68 2.79
CA GLY A 277 6.96 10.44 4.03
C GLY A 277 6.02 9.96 5.13
N THR A 278 4.83 9.51 4.77
CA THR A 278 3.76 9.11 5.73
C THR A 278 3.47 7.62 5.74
N GLN A 279 3.97 6.89 4.74
CA GLN A 279 3.63 5.51 4.39
C GLN A 279 2.13 5.28 4.15
N MET A 280 1.36 6.35 3.93
CA MET A 280 -0.07 6.25 3.72
C MET A 280 -0.36 5.81 2.29
N LEU A 281 -1.21 4.80 2.14
CA LEU A 281 -1.71 4.38 0.84
C LEU A 281 -2.88 5.28 0.43
N TYR A 282 -2.79 5.85 -0.76
CA TYR A 282 -3.84 6.64 -1.38
C TYR A 282 -4.39 5.88 -2.58
N MET A 283 -5.71 5.77 -2.66
CA MET A 283 -6.41 5.20 -3.82
C MET A 283 -7.33 6.24 -4.45
N ARG A 284 -7.35 6.31 -5.79
CA ARG A 284 -8.18 7.25 -6.56
C ARG A 284 -8.87 6.57 -7.74
N ALA A 285 -10.06 7.06 -8.07
CA ALA A 285 -10.80 6.64 -9.25
C ALA A 285 -10.08 7.10 -10.53
N LEU A 286 -9.83 6.19 -11.47
CA LEU A 286 -9.25 6.48 -12.78
C LEU A 286 -10.30 6.98 -13.78
N GLU A 287 -11.54 6.58 -13.60
CA GLU A 287 -12.67 6.87 -14.46
C GLU A 287 -13.94 7.07 -13.62
N PRO A 288 -15.04 7.56 -14.18
CA PRO A 288 -16.31 7.55 -13.48
C PRO A 288 -16.71 6.12 -13.11
N VAL A 289 -17.08 5.90 -11.84
CA VAL A 289 -17.54 4.60 -11.33
C VAL A 289 -18.94 4.78 -10.77
N ALA A 290 -19.89 3.95 -11.22
CA ALA A 290 -21.27 4.04 -10.76
C ALA A 290 -21.42 3.47 -9.34
N LYS A 291 -22.40 3.95 -8.58
CA LYS A 291 -22.77 3.32 -7.31
C LYS A 291 -23.07 1.83 -7.52
N GLY A 292 -22.47 0.97 -6.70
CA GLY A 292 -22.62 -0.48 -6.73
C GLY A 292 -21.73 -1.17 -7.77
N GLU A 293 -20.97 -0.42 -8.56
CA GLU A 293 -19.94 -0.99 -9.44
C GLU A 293 -18.73 -1.43 -8.62
N GLU A 294 -18.06 -2.48 -9.08
CA GLU A 294 -16.88 -3.02 -8.42
C GLU A 294 -15.66 -2.10 -8.57
N LEU A 295 -14.96 -1.87 -7.47
CA LEU A 295 -13.69 -1.17 -7.41
C LEU A 295 -12.56 -2.19 -7.58
N THR A 296 -11.73 -1.99 -8.59
CA THR A 296 -10.66 -2.92 -8.95
C THR A 296 -9.32 -2.22 -9.09
N ILE A 297 -8.25 -2.93 -8.74
CA ILE A 297 -6.85 -2.49 -8.89
C ILE A 297 -6.07 -3.45 -9.78
N ASN A 298 -4.84 -3.08 -10.13
CA ASN A 298 -3.92 -3.99 -10.80
C ASN A 298 -2.98 -4.64 -9.76
N TYR A 299 -2.76 -5.95 -9.89
CA TYR A 299 -1.92 -6.79 -9.02
C TYR A 299 -0.54 -7.09 -9.63
N ARG A 300 -0.30 -6.61 -10.84
CA ARG A 300 0.87 -6.89 -11.67
C ARG A 300 1.21 -5.65 -12.50
N GLU A 301 2.27 -5.74 -13.30
CA GLU A 301 2.60 -4.74 -14.32
C GLU A 301 1.51 -4.63 -15.40
N TYR A 302 1.44 -3.52 -16.14
CA TYR A 302 0.35 -3.31 -17.11
C TYR A 302 0.65 -3.94 -18.48
N GLU A 303 1.92 -4.01 -18.87
CA GLU A 303 2.42 -4.14 -20.23
C GLU A 303 2.67 -5.60 -20.69
N LEU A 304 1.76 -6.53 -20.36
CA LEU A 304 1.95 -7.95 -20.76
C LEU A 304 0.82 -8.48 -21.66
N PRO A 305 1.11 -9.37 -22.62
CA PRO A 305 0.13 -10.11 -23.41
C PRO A 305 -0.82 -10.94 -22.55
N ARG A 306 -2.04 -11.22 -23.06
CA ARG A 306 -3.14 -11.85 -22.31
C ARG A 306 -2.75 -13.14 -21.61
N GLN A 307 -1.97 -14.00 -22.27
CA GLN A 307 -1.58 -15.28 -21.70
C GLN A 307 -0.63 -15.07 -20.51
N GLU A 308 0.41 -14.26 -20.67
CA GLU A 308 1.35 -13.93 -19.60
C GLU A 308 0.66 -13.27 -18.39
N ARG A 309 -0.35 -12.40 -18.62
CA ARG A 309 -1.14 -11.84 -17.50
C ARG A 309 -1.80 -12.93 -16.66
N ARG A 310 -2.33 -13.96 -17.32
CA ARG A 310 -3.04 -15.06 -16.65
C ARG A 310 -2.08 -15.99 -15.96
N ASP A 311 -0.95 -16.30 -16.60
CA ASP A 311 0.06 -17.19 -16.03
C ASP A 311 0.62 -16.60 -14.72
N ILE A 312 0.95 -15.29 -14.70
CA ILE A 312 1.43 -14.59 -13.50
C ILE A 312 0.37 -14.60 -12.38
N LEU A 313 -0.90 -14.35 -12.71
CA LEU A 313 -1.97 -14.32 -11.70
C LEU A 313 -2.28 -15.72 -11.16
N GLU A 314 -2.19 -16.75 -11.99
CA GLU A 314 -2.34 -18.13 -11.57
C GLU A 314 -1.17 -18.55 -10.67
N GLU A 315 0.07 -18.20 -11.04
CA GLU A 315 1.27 -18.55 -10.27
C GLU A 315 1.33 -17.81 -8.91
N ALA A 316 1.07 -16.51 -8.89
CA ALA A 316 1.21 -15.69 -7.69
C ALA A 316 -0.04 -15.70 -6.79
N TYR A 317 -1.24 -15.84 -7.35
CA TYR A 317 -2.51 -15.71 -6.62
C TYR A 317 -3.46 -16.90 -6.78
N GLY A 318 -3.12 -17.90 -7.61
CA GLY A 318 -3.93 -19.12 -7.76
C GLY A 318 -5.28 -18.91 -8.46
N PHE A 319 -5.40 -17.89 -9.33
CA PHE A 319 -6.63 -17.69 -10.11
C PHE A 319 -6.40 -17.28 -11.56
N ASN A 320 -7.31 -17.76 -12.43
CA ASN A 320 -7.38 -17.33 -13.82
C ASN A 320 -8.27 -16.08 -13.96
N CYS A 321 -7.71 -14.98 -14.46
CA CYS A 321 -8.42 -13.72 -14.56
C CYS A 321 -9.62 -13.76 -15.52
N THR A 322 -10.79 -13.39 -14.99
CA THR A 322 -12.08 -13.30 -15.71
C THR A 322 -12.55 -11.86 -15.91
N CYS A 323 -11.67 -10.85 -15.74
CA CYS A 323 -12.05 -9.45 -15.99
C CYS A 323 -12.48 -9.24 -17.46
N SER A 324 -13.22 -8.17 -17.74
CA SER A 324 -13.73 -7.84 -19.09
C SER A 324 -12.63 -7.86 -20.16
N HIS A 325 -11.44 -7.36 -19.83
CA HIS A 325 -10.30 -7.36 -20.74
C HIS A 325 -9.77 -8.79 -21.03
N CYS A 326 -9.73 -9.66 -20.02
CA CYS A 326 -9.38 -11.06 -20.22
C CYS A 326 -10.55 -11.90 -20.76
N GLN A 327 -11.76 -11.38 -20.91
CA GLN A 327 -12.89 -12.07 -21.54
C GLN A 327 -13.15 -11.64 -22.98
N MET A 328 -12.37 -10.70 -23.52
CA MET A 328 -12.48 -10.29 -24.93
C MET A 328 -12.34 -11.48 -25.89
N SER A 329 -12.98 -11.36 -27.06
CA SER A 329 -12.83 -12.31 -28.17
C SER A 329 -11.37 -12.52 -28.54
N GLU A 330 -11.04 -13.66 -29.15
CA GLU A 330 -9.67 -13.96 -29.59
C GLU A 330 -9.10 -12.88 -30.54
N GLU A 331 -9.92 -12.34 -31.44
CA GLU A 331 -9.53 -11.27 -32.37
C GLU A 331 -9.12 -9.98 -31.63
N LEU A 332 -10.01 -9.45 -30.78
CA LEU A 332 -9.71 -8.29 -29.94
C LEU A 332 -8.52 -8.53 -28.98
N GLY A 333 -8.37 -9.77 -28.50
CA GLY A 333 -7.23 -10.20 -27.70
C GLY A 333 -5.91 -10.04 -28.47
N LYS A 334 -5.83 -10.58 -29.69
CA LYS A 334 -4.65 -10.46 -30.56
C LYS A 334 -4.31 -9.00 -30.89
N LEU A 335 -5.32 -8.18 -31.17
CA LEU A 335 -5.11 -6.74 -31.40
C LEU A 335 -4.54 -6.04 -30.16
N SER A 336 -5.06 -6.37 -28.98
CA SER A 336 -4.55 -5.82 -27.72
C SER A 336 -3.12 -6.27 -27.45
N ASP A 337 -2.80 -7.54 -27.67
CA ASP A 337 -1.47 -8.11 -27.41
C ASP A 337 -0.44 -7.52 -28.38
N ASN A 338 -0.77 -7.39 -29.67
CA ASN A 338 0.09 -6.69 -30.65
C ASN A 338 0.34 -5.24 -30.26
N ARG A 339 -0.71 -4.54 -29.78
CA ARG A 339 -0.61 -3.15 -29.32
C ARG A 339 0.32 -3.03 -28.12
N VAL A 340 0.20 -3.92 -27.14
CA VAL A 340 1.07 -3.93 -25.94
C VAL A 340 2.51 -4.26 -26.32
N ALA A 341 2.74 -5.23 -27.20
CA ALA A 341 4.06 -5.55 -27.70
C ALA A 341 4.71 -4.32 -28.38
N ARG A 342 3.96 -3.61 -29.22
CA ARG A 342 4.45 -2.39 -29.87
C ARG A 342 4.75 -1.27 -28.88
N ILE A 343 3.93 -1.09 -27.85
CA ILE A 343 4.21 -0.12 -26.78
C ILE A 343 5.52 -0.50 -26.06
N SER A 344 5.72 -1.78 -25.74
CA SER A 344 6.94 -2.26 -25.08
C SER A 344 8.19 -2.04 -25.94
N GLU A 345 8.10 -2.27 -27.26
CA GLU A 345 9.19 -1.97 -28.20
C GLU A 345 9.53 -0.47 -28.17
N LEU A 346 8.53 0.41 -28.25
CA LEU A 346 8.73 1.86 -28.24
C LEU A 346 9.34 2.33 -26.91
N LEU A 347 8.89 1.79 -25.78
CA LEU A 347 9.46 2.11 -24.47
C LEU A 347 10.93 1.66 -24.35
N SER A 348 11.31 0.56 -25.02
CA SER A 348 12.69 0.05 -25.00
C SER A 348 13.70 0.94 -25.73
N ILE A 349 13.24 1.80 -26.64
CA ILE A 349 14.09 2.77 -27.36
C ILE A 349 14.57 3.87 -26.40
N GLY A 350 13.77 4.20 -25.38
CA GLY A 350 14.02 5.30 -24.47
C GLY A 350 13.31 6.58 -24.91
N PHE A 351 12.64 7.26 -23.98
CA PHE A 351 11.75 8.38 -24.30
C PHE A 351 12.45 9.55 -25.02
N PHE A 352 13.75 9.75 -24.76
CA PHE A 352 14.54 10.81 -25.37
C PHE A 352 15.10 10.44 -26.75
N ASP A 353 14.99 9.18 -27.16
CA ASP A 353 15.54 8.65 -28.40
C ASP A 353 14.45 8.33 -29.44
N LEU A 354 13.18 8.47 -29.07
CA LEU A 354 12.04 8.35 -29.99
C LEU A 354 12.03 9.49 -31.01
N SER A 355 11.83 9.13 -32.28
CA SER A 355 11.43 10.12 -33.29
C SER A 355 10.05 10.69 -32.99
N VAL A 356 9.72 11.84 -33.59
CA VAL A 356 8.39 12.46 -33.42
C VAL A 356 7.28 11.50 -33.85
N ASP A 357 7.46 10.79 -34.97
CA ASP A 357 6.48 9.83 -35.49
C ASP A 357 6.27 8.65 -34.52
N GLU A 358 7.35 8.15 -33.91
CA GLU A 358 7.28 7.06 -32.92
C GLU A 358 6.64 7.52 -31.59
N ALA A 359 6.90 8.77 -31.18
CA ALA A 359 6.24 9.35 -30.01
C ALA A 359 4.73 9.54 -30.26
N GLU A 360 4.34 10.01 -31.45
CA GLU A 360 2.94 10.12 -31.86
C GLU A 360 2.27 8.74 -31.95
N GLU A 361 2.95 7.75 -32.51
CA GLU A 361 2.49 6.35 -32.54
C GLU A 361 2.24 5.85 -31.11
N MET A 362 3.19 6.03 -30.19
CA MET A 362 3.07 5.60 -28.80
C MET A 362 1.84 6.22 -28.12
N VAL A 363 1.61 7.53 -28.30
CA VAL A 363 0.42 8.20 -27.77
C VAL A 363 -0.86 7.56 -28.33
N ASN A 364 -0.94 7.36 -29.64
CA ASN A 364 -2.11 6.77 -30.29
C ASN A 364 -2.40 5.33 -29.77
N LEU A 365 -1.35 4.53 -29.58
CA LEU A 365 -1.47 3.17 -29.02
C LEU A 365 -1.94 3.20 -27.55
N CYS A 366 -1.53 4.21 -26.77
CA CYS A 366 -1.98 4.41 -25.39
C CYS A 366 -3.41 4.96 -25.28
N GLU A 367 -3.91 5.66 -26.31
CA GLU A 367 -5.27 6.19 -26.34
C GLU A 367 -6.32 5.20 -26.85
N THR A 368 -5.87 4.13 -27.51
CA THR A 368 -6.74 3.07 -28.02
C THR A 368 -7.30 2.23 -26.87
N VAL A 369 -8.63 2.26 -26.72
CA VAL A 369 -9.41 1.47 -25.76
C VAL A 369 -9.59 0.07 -26.29
#